data_AF-A0A383A8L3-F1
#
_entry.id   AF-A0A383A8L3-F1
#
_cell.length_a   1.000
_cell.length_b   1.000
_cell.length_c   1.000
_cell.angle_alpha   90.00
_cell.angle_beta   90.00
_cell.angle_gamma   90.00
#
_symmetry.space_group_name_H-M   'P 1'
#
loop_
_entity.id
_entity.type
_entity.pdbx_description
1 polymer ?
#
loop_
_entity_poly.entity_id
_entity_poly.type
_entity_poly.pdbx_seq_one_letter_code
_entity_poly.pdbx_strand_id
1 'polypeptide(L)' 'AAPDFIKAMKDADVLVSYPGERSVRMVTHRHISGDDVEEALSHTSQVVRGMQR' A
#
# COMPACT_ATOMS: atom_id res chain seq x y z
N ALA A 1 -9.40 10.56 0.38
CA ALA A 1 -10.29 9.69 -0.43
C ALA A 1 -9.46 8.55 -1.05
N ALA A 2 -10.07 7.59 -1.76
CA ALA A 2 -9.34 6.46 -2.37
C ALA A 2 -8.21 6.91 -3.33
N PRO A 3 -8.40 7.92 -4.21
CA PRO A 3 -7.30 8.43 -5.05
C PRO A 3 -6.11 8.96 -4.25
N ASP A 4 -6.36 9.68 -3.15
CA ASP A 4 -5.30 10.22 -2.30
C ASP A 4 -4.52 9.10 -1.60
N PHE A 5 -5.23 8.06 -1.14
CA PHE A 5 -4.61 6.89 -0.55
C PHE A 5 -3.73 6.15 -1.56
N ILE A 6 -4.22 5.90 -2.78
CA ILE A 6 -3.46 5.24 -3.84
C ILE A 6 -2.21 6.05 -4.20
N LYS A 7 -2.35 7.38 -4.28
CA LYS A 7 -1.21 8.27 -4.52
C LYS A 7 -0.18 8.17 -3.40
N ALA A 8 -0.60 8.28 -2.13
CA ALA A 8 0.29 8.19 -0.98
C ALA A 8 1.02 6.84 -0.89
N MET A 9 0.34 5.74 -1.21
CA MET A 9 0.95 4.42 -1.30
C MET A 9 2.01 4.34 -2.41
N LYS A 10 1.70 4.89 -3.60
CA LYS A 10 2.66 4.96 -4.70
C LYS A 10 3.88 5.82 -4.36
N ASP A 11 3.68 6.94 -3.68
CA ASP A 11 4.77 7.81 -3.23
C ASP A 11 5.65 7.12 -2.17
N ALA A 12 5.12 6.12 -1.45
CA ALA A 12 5.83 5.23 -0.54
C ALA A 12 6.34 3.94 -1.23
N ASP A 13 6.43 3.93 -2.56
CA ASP A 13 6.90 2.83 -3.39
C ASP A 13 6.08 1.53 -3.30
N VAL A 14 4.80 1.63 -2.91
CA VAL A 14 3.89 0.48 -2.85
C VAL A 14 2.71 0.67 -3.79
N LEU A 15 2.62 -0.19 -4.81
CA LEU A 15 1.52 -0.15 -5.77
C LEU A 15 0.29 -0.89 -5.26
N VAL A 16 -0.86 -0.22 -5.36
CA VAL A 16 -2.17 -0.79 -4.98
C VAL A 16 -3.18 -0.55 -6.09
N SER A 17 -4.16 -1.44 -6.17
CA SER A 17 -5.35 -1.28 -7.02
C SER A 17 -6.59 -1.05 -6.15
N TYR A 18 -7.60 -0.39 -6.69
CA TYR A 18 -8.87 -0.11 -6.01
C TYR A 18 -9.99 -0.90 -6.66
N PRO A 19 -10.37 -2.07 -6.11
CA PRO A 19 -11.47 -2.87 -6.65
C PRO A 19 -12.86 -2.27 -6.37
N GLY A 20 -12.94 -1.15 -5.62
CA GLY A 20 -14.19 -0.46 -5.29
C GLY A 20 -14.44 -0.34 -3.79
N GLU A 21 -15.54 0.33 -3.47
CA GLU A 21 -16.06 0.53 -2.11
C GLU A 21 -15.10 1.20 -1.13
N ARG A 22 -14.52 0.43 -0.20
CA ARG A 22 -13.61 0.91 0.86
C ARG A 22 -12.40 0.00 0.99
N SER A 23 -12.07 -0.73 -0.08
CA SER A 23 -10.99 -1.73 -0.09
C SER A 23 -9.94 -1.41 -1.14
N VAL A 24 -8.70 -1.79 -0.85
CA VAL A 24 -7.59 -1.77 -1.80
C VAL A 24 -6.99 -3.16 -1.90
N ARG A 25 -6.34 -3.47 -3.02
CA ARG A 25 -5.69 -4.74 -3.28
C ARG A 25 -4.22 -4.54 -3.63
N MET A 26 -3.36 -5.21 -2.88
CA MET A 26 -1.96 -5.44 -3.21
C MET A 26 -1.83 -6.78 -3.93
N VAL A 27 -1.00 -6.81 -4.97
CA VAL A 27 -0.67 -8.04 -5.68
C VAL A 27 0.84 -8.08 -5.80
N THR A 28 1.42 -9.20 -5.38
CA THR A 28 2.86 -9.44 -5.46
C THR A 28 3.17 -10.42 -6.59
N HIS A 29 4.38 -10.35 -7.12
CA HIS A 29 4.86 -11.38 -8.04
C HIS A 29 5.15 -12.69 -7.29
N ARG A 30 5.13 -13.80 -8.01
CA ARG A 30 5.59 -15.09 -7.47
C ARG A 30 7.07 -14.99 -7.09
N HIS A 31 7.47 -15.71 -6.06
CA HIS A 31 8.84 -15.73 -5.50
C HIS A 31 9.30 -14.42 -4.84
N ILE A 32 8.37 -13.56 -4.42
CA ILE A 32 8.68 -12.47 -3.50
C ILE A 32 9.26 -13.03 -2.19
N SER A 33 10.25 -12.33 -1.60
CA SER A 33 10.84 -12.73 -0.33
C SER A 33 9.95 -12.28 0.85
N GLY A 34 10.23 -12.82 2.05
CA GLY A 34 9.61 -12.33 3.27
C GLY A 34 9.99 -10.88 3.56
N ASP A 35 11.25 -10.52 3.32
CA ASP A 35 11.77 -9.17 3.59
C ASP A 35 11.07 -8.11 2.73
N ASP A 36 10.81 -8.40 1.45
CA ASP A 36 10.04 -7.52 0.56
C ASP A 36 8.61 -7.29 1.08
N VAL A 37 7.99 -8.31 1.69
CA VAL A 37 6.65 -8.22 2.28
C VAL A 37 6.68 -7.34 3.52
N GLU A 38 7.65 -7.54 4.41
CA GLU A 38 7.81 -6.74 5.63
C GLU A 38 8.09 -5.27 5.30
N GLU A 39 8.92 -4.99 4.30
CA GLU A 39 9.17 -3.64 3.81
C GLU A 39 7.88 -2.96 3.30
N ALA A 40 7.11 -3.65 2.44
CA ALA A 40 5.84 -3.13 1.94
C ALA A 40 4.82 -2.87 3.07
N LEU A 41 4.76 -3.74 4.09
CA LEU A 41 3.90 -3.56 5.26
C LEU A 41 4.36 -2.38 6.13
N SER A 42 5.67 -2.18 6.28
CA SER A 42 6.25 -1.03 6.97
C SER A 42 5.85 0.28 6.29
N HIS A 43 5.99 0.38 4.97
CA HIS A 43 5.56 1.56 4.19
C HIS A 43 4.05 1.80 4.31
N THR A 44 3.25 0.73 4.24
CA THR A 44 1.79 0.82 4.42
C THR A 44 1.42 1.41 5.79
N SER A 45 2.08 0.95 6.84
CA SER A 45 1.88 1.44 8.21
C SER A 45 2.20 2.94 8.33
N GLN A 46 3.29 3.39 7.69
CA GLN A 46 3.68 4.80 7.68
C GLN A 46 2.64 5.67 6.97
N VAL A 47 2.17 5.26 5.79
CA VAL A 47 1.13 5.99 5.03
C VAL A 47 -0.16 6.11 5.85
N VAL A 48 -0.66 4.99 6.39
CA VAL A 48 -1.90 4.98 7.18
C VAL A 48 -1.79 5.90 8.40
N ARG A 49 -0.66 5.86 9.12
CA ARG A 49 -0.43 6.74 10.28
C ARG A 49 -0.33 8.21 9.88
N GLY A 50 0.27 8.52 8.73
CA GLY A 50 0.36 9.89 8.20
C GLY A 50 -1.00 10.47 7.81
N MET A 51 -1.93 9.65 7.35
CA MET A 51 -3.27 10.06 6.92
C MET A 51 -4.30 10.14 8.07
N GLN A 52 -4.00 9.57 9.24
CA GLN A 52 -4.85 9.66 10.43
C GLN A 52 -4.61 10.93 11.27
N ARG A 53 -3.60 11.73 10.91
CA ARG A 53 -3.36 13.05 11.52
C ARG A 53 -4.12 14.11 10.76
#